data_AF-A0A653JU36-F1
#
_entry.id   AF-A0A653JU36-F1
#
_cell.length_a   1.000
_cell.length_b   1.000
_cell.length_c   1.000
_cell.angle_alpha   90.00
_cell.angle_beta   90.00
_cell.angle_gamma   90.00
#
_symmetry.space_group_name_H-M   'P 1'
#
loop_
_entity.id
_entity.type
_entity.pdbx_description
1 polymer ?
#
loop_
_entity_poly.entity_id
_entity_poly.type
_entity_poly.pdbx_seq_one_letter_code
_entity_poly.pdbx_strand_id
1 'polypeptide(L)'
;MSGFDPTAESGSEEEKPQGSTKEQKQALKTLDVRQFTISADDDDIRVDRWFKRHMEDVPFNIVSRWARTGQLRLDGKRVSPGDRVQAGQVLRVPPQEIERPGRVVKAKADLSQDQIDFARELVIHKDKAAIIVNKPPGLATQGGSKTTTHLDGLLDALTFDAKSRPKLVHRLDKDTSGAILLARSPGAASFFSKRFSGRDVRKVYWAIVMGVPEIADGMIDLPLAKQPGSGGEKMHVDEENGQSAKSRYRIIERAGNRACWVELQPYTGRTHQLRVHMAAIGHPIVGDGKYGGKDAFLTGTISRKMHLHARRLRIEHPDGHTLDVSADLPAHFAETVDNLGLDLLLGDLPLDEKKPGGKLVRKQQARAHAKQIRKDKRGERRGRGETTGKPTKAGKPTKRERPNAGKATHKKNMPHKAKVKQALRKKPR
;
A
#
# COMPACT_ATOMS: atom_id res chain seq x y z
N MET A 1 13.48 -25.10 81.89
CA MET A 1 12.86 -26.30 81.30
C MET A 1 13.63 -26.63 80.03
N SER A 2 14.48 -27.64 80.16
CA SER A 2 15.42 -28.21 79.19
C SER A 2 14.70 -28.97 78.07
N GLY A 3 15.30 -29.00 76.87
CA GLY A 3 14.77 -29.73 75.71
C GLY A 3 15.08 -31.23 75.70
N PHE A 4 14.53 -31.93 74.70
CA PHE A 4 15.03 -33.18 74.11
C PHE A 4 14.12 -33.58 72.92
N ASP A 5 14.69 -33.76 71.73
CA ASP A 5 14.19 -34.62 70.61
C ASP A 5 14.48 -36.10 71.00
N PRO A 6 13.96 -37.23 70.42
CA PRO A 6 13.65 -37.45 68.99
C PRO A 6 12.63 -38.58 68.58
N THR A 7 12.43 -38.72 67.25
CA THR A 7 12.17 -39.94 66.42
C THR A 7 10.88 -40.79 66.56
N ALA A 8 10.15 -40.98 65.44
CA ALA A 8 10.04 -42.27 64.71
C ALA A 8 9.18 -42.17 63.43
N GLU A 9 9.59 -42.94 62.41
CA GLU A 9 9.15 -43.03 61.02
C GLU A 9 7.79 -43.71 60.81
N SER A 10 7.11 -43.43 59.69
CA SER A 10 6.48 -44.46 58.83
C SER A 10 6.06 -43.84 57.49
N GLY A 11 6.41 -44.55 56.40
CA GLY A 11 6.32 -44.06 55.03
C GLY A 11 4.92 -44.05 54.43
N SER A 12 4.75 -43.20 53.43
CA SER A 12 3.67 -43.26 52.45
C SER A 12 4.29 -43.36 51.07
N GLU A 13 4.07 -44.51 50.43
CA GLU A 13 4.52 -44.88 49.10
C GLU A 13 4.04 -43.90 48.03
N GLU A 14 4.91 -43.63 47.06
CA GLU A 14 4.61 -42.90 45.83
C GLU A 14 3.61 -43.68 44.96
N GLU A 15 2.34 -43.26 44.95
CA GLU A 15 1.40 -43.64 43.88
C GLU A 15 1.66 -42.80 42.62
N LYS A 16 2.29 -43.43 41.62
CA LYS A 16 2.35 -42.91 40.25
C LYS A 16 0.93 -42.82 39.67
N PRO A 17 0.49 -41.68 39.11
CA PRO A 17 -0.79 -41.62 38.41
C PRO A 17 -0.69 -42.45 37.11
N GLN A 18 -1.42 -43.56 37.11
CA GLN A 18 -1.62 -44.44 35.97
C GLN A 18 -2.22 -43.67 34.78
N GLY A 19 -1.70 -43.97 33.60
CA GLY A 19 -2.01 -43.27 32.36
C GLY A 19 -3.49 -43.38 31.97
N SER A 20 -4.04 -42.23 31.57
CA SER A 20 -5.34 -42.11 30.90
C SER A 20 -5.43 -43.09 29.72
N THR A 21 -6.34 -44.06 29.81
CA THR A 21 -6.61 -45.09 28.80
C THR A 21 -7.03 -44.46 27.46
N LYS A 22 -6.62 -45.10 26.36
CA LYS A 22 -6.87 -44.72 24.96
C LYS A 22 -8.35 -44.45 24.63
N GLU A 23 -9.28 -44.97 25.42
CA GLU A 23 -10.73 -44.78 25.23
C GLU A 23 -11.21 -43.38 25.66
N GLN A 24 -10.57 -42.74 26.64
CA GLN A 24 -10.87 -41.35 27.01
C GLN A 24 -10.34 -40.34 25.97
N LYS A 25 -9.39 -40.74 25.12
CA LYS A 25 -8.94 -39.96 23.95
C LYS A 25 -9.81 -40.14 22.70
N GLN A 26 -10.80 -41.03 22.73
CA GLN A 26 -11.66 -41.31 21.57
C GLN A 26 -13.07 -40.72 21.66
N ALA A 27 -13.41 -40.05 22.77
CA ALA A 27 -14.62 -39.24 22.92
C ALA A 27 -14.42 -37.77 22.50
N LEU A 28 -13.43 -37.48 21.65
CA LEU A 28 -13.30 -36.18 20.97
C LEU A 28 -14.44 -36.08 19.95
N LYS A 29 -15.51 -35.38 20.37
CA LYS A 29 -16.61 -34.84 19.58
C LYS A 29 -16.27 -34.78 18.08
N THR A 30 -17.09 -35.40 17.26
CA THR A 30 -17.21 -35.14 15.83
C THR A 30 -17.36 -33.64 15.62
N LEU A 31 -16.21 -33.03 15.33
CA LEU A 31 -16.02 -31.61 15.22
C LEU A 31 -16.49 -31.23 13.81
N ASP A 32 -17.67 -30.61 13.71
CA ASP A 32 -18.31 -30.33 12.43
C ASP A 32 -17.55 -29.24 11.66
N VAL A 33 -17.17 -29.59 10.43
CA VAL A 33 -16.45 -28.72 9.52
C VAL A 33 -17.37 -27.59 9.06
N ARG A 34 -16.96 -26.33 9.27
CA ARG A 34 -17.76 -25.17 8.85
C ARG A 34 -17.43 -24.79 7.40
N GLN A 35 -18.46 -24.48 6.62
CA GLN A 35 -18.32 -23.96 5.26
C GLN A 35 -19.00 -22.60 5.17
N PHE A 36 -18.31 -21.62 4.59
CA PHE A 36 -18.82 -20.26 4.42
C PHE A 36 -18.75 -19.89 2.95
N THR A 37 -19.87 -19.41 2.40
CA THR A 37 -19.89 -18.83 1.05
C THR A 37 -19.48 -17.36 1.13
N ILE A 38 -18.49 -16.97 0.33
CA ILE A 38 -17.97 -15.61 0.28
C ILE A 38 -19.02 -14.68 -0.32
N SER A 39 -19.41 -13.66 0.43
CA SER A 39 -20.40 -12.66 -0.02
C SER A 39 -19.81 -11.70 -1.06
N ALA A 40 -20.67 -10.96 -1.77
CA ALA A 40 -20.22 -9.92 -2.70
C ALA A 40 -19.40 -8.81 -2.01
N ASP A 41 -19.69 -8.51 -0.74
CA ASP A 41 -18.96 -7.52 0.07
C ASP A 41 -17.55 -7.97 0.49
N ASP A 42 -17.27 -9.25 0.34
CA ASP A 42 -15.99 -9.88 0.62
C ASP A 42 -15.19 -10.18 -0.65
N ASP A 43 -15.64 -9.71 -1.82
CA ASP A 43 -14.90 -9.92 -3.06
C ASP A 43 -13.50 -9.26 -3.01
N ASP A 44 -12.50 -10.02 -3.46
CA ASP A 44 -11.10 -9.60 -3.60
C ASP A 44 -10.44 -9.19 -2.26
N ILE A 45 -10.96 -9.68 -1.12
CA ILE A 45 -10.32 -9.51 0.19
C ILE A 45 -9.37 -10.67 0.50
N ARG A 46 -8.38 -10.44 1.35
CA ARG A 46 -7.49 -11.50 1.83
C ARG A 46 -8.21 -12.43 2.80
N VAL A 47 -7.85 -13.71 2.80
CA VAL A 47 -8.40 -14.73 3.69
C VAL A 47 -8.26 -14.34 5.16
N ASP A 48 -7.10 -13.84 5.60
CA ASP A 48 -6.91 -13.35 6.97
C ASP A 48 -7.87 -12.21 7.36
N ARG A 49 -8.17 -11.32 6.43
CA ARG A 49 -9.14 -10.22 6.61
C ARG A 49 -10.58 -10.72 6.63
N TRP A 50 -10.89 -11.78 5.89
CA TRP A 50 -12.19 -12.43 5.95
C TRP A 50 -12.43 -13.01 7.34
N PHE A 51 -11.47 -13.77 7.89
CA PHE A 51 -11.55 -14.29 9.26
C PHE A 51 -11.73 -13.18 10.29
N LYS A 52 -10.93 -12.11 10.20
CA LYS A 52 -11.07 -10.97 11.12
C LYS A 52 -12.45 -10.30 11.06
N ARG A 53 -13.17 -10.40 9.94
CA ARG A 53 -14.50 -9.79 9.76
C ARG A 53 -15.63 -10.67 10.26
N HIS A 54 -15.54 -11.98 10.03
CA HIS A 54 -16.63 -12.93 10.29
C HIS A 54 -16.41 -13.80 11.53
N MET A 55 -15.19 -13.83 12.05
CA MET A 55 -14.75 -14.65 13.18
C MET A 55 -13.74 -13.88 14.03
N GLU A 56 -14.19 -12.86 14.75
CA GLU A 56 -13.34 -11.98 15.57
C GLU A 56 -12.58 -12.73 16.68
N ASP A 57 -13.13 -13.87 17.10
CA ASP A 57 -12.57 -14.78 18.09
C ASP A 57 -11.43 -15.67 17.55
N VAL A 58 -11.17 -15.64 16.25
CA VAL A 58 -10.08 -16.39 15.62
C VAL A 58 -8.88 -15.46 15.35
N PRO A 59 -7.84 -15.47 16.21
CA PRO A 59 -6.63 -14.70 15.98
C PRO A 59 -5.85 -15.17 14.76
N PHE A 60 -5.09 -14.25 14.15
CA PHE A 60 -4.26 -14.49 12.96
C PHE A 60 -3.33 -15.71 13.08
N ASN A 61 -2.81 -15.99 14.29
CA ASN A 61 -1.95 -17.13 14.54
C ASN A 61 -2.68 -18.47 14.33
N ILE A 62 -3.97 -18.54 14.64
CA ILE A 62 -4.80 -19.72 14.41
C ILE A 62 -5.09 -19.87 12.92
N VAL A 63 -5.48 -18.79 12.23
CA VAL A 63 -5.67 -18.79 10.77
C VAL A 63 -4.40 -19.26 10.05
N SER A 64 -3.25 -18.74 10.47
CA SER A 64 -1.93 -19.13 9.92
C SER A 64 -1.60 -20.59 10.21
N ARG A 65 -1.95 -21.10 11.40
CA ARG A 65 -1.79 -22.52 11.75
C ARG A 65 -2.65 -23.40 10.85
N TRP A 66 -3.94 -23.10 10.70
CA TRP A 66 -4.87 -23.86 9.85
C TRP A 66 -4.48 -23.87 8.37
N ALA A 67 -3.97 -22.75 7.87
CA ALA A 67 -3.41 -22.67 6.52
C ALA A 67 -2.17 -23.57 6.38
N ARG A 68 -1.23 -23.50 7.34
CA ARG A 68 0.00 -24.31 7.35
C ARG A 68 -0.27 -25.81 7.50
N THR A 69 -1.27 -26.20 8.29
CA THR A 69 -1.68 -27.61 8.47
C THR A 69 -2.60 -28.12 7.35
N GLY A 70 -2.95 -27.27 6.37
CA GLY A 70 -3.80 -27.64 5.24
C GLY A 70 -5.27 -27.89 5.59
N GLN A 71 -5.68 -27.48 6.79
CA GLN A 71 -7.04 -27.60 7.30
C GLN A 71 -7.97 -26.53 6.71
N LEU A 72 -7.41 -25.38 6.32
CA LEU A 72 -8.11 -24.31 5.64
C LEU A 72 -8.15 -24.56 4.13
N ARG A 73 -9.35 -24.52 3.51
CA ARG A 73 -9.51 -24.72 2.07
C ARG A 73 -10.47 -23.72 1.44
N LEU A 74 -10.19 -23.31 0.21
CA LEU A 74 -11.04 -22.49 -0.63
C LEU A 74 -11.38 -23.28 -1.88
N ASP A 75 -12.66 -23.56 -2.11
CA ASP A 75 -13.15 -24.46 -3.18
C ASP A 75 -12.40 -25.81 -3.21
N GLY A 76 -12.08 -26.35 -2.03
CA GLY A 76 -11.36 -27.61 -1.87
C GLY A 76 -9.83 -27.52 -2.03
N LYS A 77 -9.25 -26.37 -2.40
CA LYS A 77 -7.79 -26.18 -2.53
C LYS A 77 -7.20 -25.58 -1.24
N ARG A 78 -5.94 -25.93 -0.93
CA ARG A 78 -5.20 -25.30 0.18
C ARG A 78 -5.06 -23.80 -0.10
N VAL A 79 -5.18 -23.00 0.95
CA VAL A 79 -5.16 -21.54 0.85
C VAL A 79 -4.28 -20.95 1.94
N SER A 80 -3.54 -19.90 1.60
CA SER A 80 -2.71 -19.12 2.51
C SER A 80 -3.49 -17.94 3.11
N PRO A 81 -3.12 -17.42 4.30
CA PRO A 81 -3.81 -16.26 4.88
C PRO A 81 -3.70 -14.99 4.00
N GLY A 82 -2.68 -14.92 3.14
CA GLY A 82 -2.45 -13.81 2.22
C GLY A 82 -3.20 -13.92 0.89
N ASP A 83 -3.77 -15.07 0.59
CA ASP A 83 -4.52 -15.30 -0.65
C ASP A 83 -5.82 -14.50 -0.65
N ARG A 84 -6.33 -14.17 -1.84
CA ARG A 84 -7.57 -13.42 -2.00
C ARG A 84 -8.73 -14.33 -2.34
N VAL A 85 -9.89 -14.04 -1.75
CA VAL A 85 -11.16 -14.72 -2.02
C VAL A 85 -12.00 -13.96 -3.04
N GLN A 86 -12.88 -14.65 -3.72
CA GLN A 86 -13.85 -14.09 -4.67
C GLN A 86 -15.27 -14.41 -4.21
N ALA A 87 -16.21 -13.53 -4.54
CA ALA A 87 -17.63 -13.77 -4.25
C ALA A 87 -18.10 -15.11 -4.85
N GLY A 88 -18.87 -15.87 -4.07
CA GLY A 88 -19.39 -17.18 -4.45
C GLY A 88 -18.46 -18.36 -4.18
N GLN A 89 -17.18 -18.13 -3.84
CA GLN A 89 -16.29 -19.21 -3.40
C GLN A 89 -16.70 -19.76 -2.03
N VAL A 90 -16.36 -21.02 -1.77
CA VAL A 90 -16.67 -21.70 -0.50
C VAL A 90 -15.39 -21.88 0.32
N LEU A 91 -15.33 -21.22 1.47
CA LEU A 91 -14.25 -21.32 2.44
C LEU A 91 -14.60 -22.39 3.49
N ARG A 92 -13.84 -23.48 3.49
CA ARG A 92 -13.90 -24.56 4.48
C ARG A 92 -12.98 -24.26 5.64
N VAL A 93 -13.54 -24.07 6.82
CA VAL A 93 -12.86 -23.71 8.06
C VAL A 93 -12.90 -24.92 9.01
N PRO A 94 -11.77 -25.30 9.62
CA PRO A 94 -11.79 -26.37 10.58
C PRO A 94 -12.63 -26.02 11.81
N PRO A 95 -13.08 -27.05 12.53
CA PRO A 95 -13.81 -26.89 13.78
C PRO A 95 -12.94 -26.19 14.83
N GLN A 96 -13.56 -25.40 15.70
CA GLN A 96 -12.84 -24.57 16.65
C GLN A 96 -12.42 -25.38 17.89
N GLU A 97 -11.16 -25.74 18.00
CA GLU A 97 -10.55 -26.10 19.29
C GLU A 97 -10.18 -24.79 20.01
N ILE A 98 -11.11 -24.27 20.81
CA ILE A 98 -10.85 -23.09 21.63
C ILE A 98 -10.34 -23.54 23.00
N GLU A 99 -9.05 -23.84 23.11
CA GLU A 99 -8.37 -23.75 24.41
C GLU A 99 -8.03 -22.28 24.67
N ARG A 100 -8.70 -21.64 25.64
CA ARG A 100 -8.39 -20.26 26.06
C ARG A 100 -7.41 -20.28 27.24
N PRO A 101 -6.35 -19.47 27.16
CA PRO A 101 -6.19 -18.38 28.10
C PRO A 101 -6.79 -17.15 27.43
N GLY A 102 -7.84 -16.60 28.05
CA GLY A 102 -8.54 -15.44 27.55
C GLY A 102 -7.57 -14.28 27.36
N ARG A 103 -7.22 -13.96 26.12
CA ARG A 103 -6.63 -12.66 25.84
C ARG A 103 -7.71 -11.64 26.17
N VAL A 104 -7.51 -10.90 27.26
CA VAL A 104 -8.30 -9.71 27.56
C VAL A 104 -8.20 -8.82 26.32
N VAL A 105 -9.25 -8.82 25.50
CA VAL A 105 -9.41 -7.80 24.47
C VAL A 105 -9.54 -6.53 25.28
N LYS A 106 -8.50 -5.69 25.31
CA LYS A 106 -8.61 -4.37 25.92
C LYS A 106 -9.82 -3.73 25.24
N ALA A 107 -10.89 -3.51 26.00
CA ALA A 107 -12.04 -2.75 25.53
C ALA A 107 -11.46 -1.44 24.98
N LYS A 108 -11.84 -1.10 23.74
CA LYS A 108 -11.54 0.24 23.24
C LYS A 108 -12.17 1.21 24.23
N ALA A 109 -11.38 2.16 24.73
CA ALA A 109 -11.95 3.25 25.50
C ALA A 109 -12.99 3.96 24.62
N ASP A 110 -14.18 4.17 25.16
CA ASP A 110 -15.20 4.94 24.47
C ASP A 110 -14.70 6.37 24.21
N LEU A 111 -15.11 6.95 23.08
CA LEU A 111 -14.75 8.31 22.72
C LEU A 111 -15.47 9.30 23.66
N SER A 112 -14.77 10.35 24.09
CA SER A 112 -15.42 11.44 24.82
C SER A 112 -16.35 12.24 23.90
N GLN A 113 -17.31 12.98 24.49
CA GLN A 113 -18.21 13.84 23.72
C GLN A 113 -17.43 14.86 22.88
N ASP A 114 -16.41 15.51 23.45
CA ASP A 114 -15.53 16.44 22.72
C ASP A 114 -14.83 15.79 21.52
N GLN A 115 -14.42 14.52 21.64
CA GLN A 115 -13.80 13.79 20.53
C GLN A 115 -14.80 13.48 19.42
N ILE A 116 -16.05 13.18 19.80
CA ILE A 116 -17.14 12.94 18.85
C ILE A 116 -17.47 14.21 18.10
N ASP A 117 -17.63 15.33 18.81
CA ASP A 117 -17.97 16.62 18.23
C ASP A 117 -16.85 17.13 17.33
N PHE A 118 -15.60 17.08 17.80
CA PHE A 118 -14.43 17.39 16.98
C PHE A 118 -14.39 16.56 15.71
N ALA A 119 -14.60 15.23 15.78
CA ALA A 119 -14.57 14.38 14.59
C ALA A 119 -15.67 14.76 13.58
N ARG A 120 -16.87 15.08 14.07
CA ARG A 120 -18.03 15.45 13.25
C ARG A 120 -17.86 16.82 12.60
N GLU A 121 -17.24 17.78 13.29
CA GLU A 121 -16.91 19.10 12.74
C GLU A 121 -15.95 19.01 11.53
N LEU A 122 -15.10 17.98 11.49
CA LEU A 122 -14.21 17.80 10.34
C LEU A 122 -14.96 17.36 9.07
N VAL A 123 -16.20 16.87 9.16
CA VAL A 123 -16.93 16.31 8.01
C VAL A 123 -17.35 17.42 7.05
N ILE A 124 -16.82 17.37 5.82
CA ILE A 124 -17.17 18.30 4.74
C ILE A 124 -18.10 17.67 3.69
N HIS A 125 -18.19 16.34 3.67
CA HIS A 125 -19.13 15.62 2.81
C HIS A 125 -19.52 14.28 3.44
N LYS A 126 -20.80 13.90 3.31
CA LYS A 126 -21.30 12.58 3.71
C LYS A 126 -22.40 12.12 2.76
N ASP A 127 -22.22 10.97 2.16
CA ASP A 127 -23.25 10.25 1.39
C ASP A 127 -23.35 8.78 1.86
N LYS A 128 -24.02 7.90 1.11
CA LYS A 128 -24.20 6.48 1.48
C LYS A 128 -22.89 5.67 1.52
N ALA A 129 -21.90 6.00 0.68
CA ALA A 129 -20.67 5.22 0.53
C ALA A 129 -19.42 5.92 1.07
N ALA A 130 -19.39 7.25 1.09
CA ALA A 130 -18.23 8.07 1.42
C ALA A 130 -18.52 9.10 2.52
N ILE A 131 -17.50 9.33 3.34
CA ILE A 131 -17.37 10.51 4.19
C ILE A 131 -16.05 11.17 3.78
N ILE A 132 -16.06 12.48 3.54
CA ILE A 132 -14.83 13.26 3.38
C ILE A 132 -14.70 14.18 4.58
N VAL A 133 -13.53 14.17 5.21
CA VAL A 133 -13.21 15.08 6.31
C VAL A 133 -12.07 16.01 5.92
N ASN A 134 -12.12 17.25 6.39
CA ASN A 134 -11.02 18.21 6.32
C ASN A 134 -10.10 17.99 7.53
N LYS A 135 -9.04 17.20 7.35
CA LYS A 135 -8.12 16.88 8.44
C LYS A 135 -7.29 18.11 8.80
N PRO A 136 -7.26 18.56 10.07
CA PRO A 136 -6.40 19.68 10.47
C PRO A 136 -4.91 19.29 10.44
N PRO A 137 -3.99 20.26 10.33
CA PRO A 137 -2.56 20.01 10.49
C PRO A 137 -2.26 19.55 11.92
N GLY A 138 -1.33 18.61 12.09
CA GLY A 138 -0.92 18.07 13.38
C GLY A 138 -1.69 16.82 13.82
N LEU A 139 -2.85 16.54 13.23
CA LEU A 139 -3.59 15.30 13.46
C LEU A 139 -3.04 14.18 12.56
N ALA A 140 -2.52 13.10 13.14
CA ALA A 140 -2.05 11.95 12.38
C ALA A 140 -3.23 11.18 11.76
N THR A 141 -3.08 10.66 10.54
CA THR A 141 -4.12 9.84 9.92
C THR A 141 -4.29 8.50 10.66
N GLN A 142 -3.19 7.84 10.98
CA GLN A 142 -3.14 6.53 11.64
C GLN A 142 -2.19 6.58 12.84
N GLY A 143 -2.48 5.76 13.84
CA GLY A 143 -1.74 5.70 15.09
C GLY A 143 -0.43 4.91 14.93
N GLY A 144 0.37 4.97 15.98
CA GLY A 144 1.61 4.22 16.12
C GLY A 144 2.03 4.20 17.59
N SER A 145 3.14 3.54 17.93
CA SER A 145 3.56 3.33 19.33
C SER A 145 3.71 4.62 20.16
N LYS A 146 3.83 5.79 19.52
CA LYS A 146 3.95 7.12 20.14
C LYS A 146 2.86 8.11 19.70
N THR A 147 1.82 7.65 19.02
CA THR A 147 0.77 8.52 18.46
C THR A 147 -0.59 8.00 18.89
N THR A 148 -1.09 8.57 19.98
CA THR A 148 -2.36 8.23 20.62
C THR A 148 -3.53 9.02 20.05
N THR A 149 -3.32 10.29 19.67
CA THR A 149 -4.34 11.13 19.01
C THR A 149 -4.20 11.06 17.49
N HIS A 150 -5.22 10.52 16.82
CA HIS A 150 -5.18 10.25 15.38
C HIS A 150 -6.59 10.02 14.81
N LEU A 151 -6.76 10.31 13.52
CA LEU A 151 -8.05 10.20 12.84
C LEU A 151 -8.62 8.77 12.86
N ASP A 152 -7.78 7.74 12.72
CA ASP A 152 -8.26 6.34 12.83
C ASP A 152 -8.92 6.09 14.19
N GLY A 153 -8.38 6.63 15.28
CA GLY A 153 -8.99 6.54 16.61
C GLY A 153 -10.38 7.18 16.70
N LEU A 154 -10.65 8.20 15.88
CA LEU A 154 -11.90 8.95 15.87
C LEU A 154 -12.97 8.38 14.93
N LEU A 155 -12.67 7.36 14.12
CA LEU A 155 -13.61 6.85 13.12
C LEU A 155 -14.89 6.27 13.72
N ASP A 156 -14.85 5.84 14.98
CA ASP A 156 -16.02 5.30 15.67
C ASP A 156 -17.11 6.39 15.81
N ALA A 157 -16.73 7.66 16.01
CA ALA A 157 -17.63 8.82 16.03
C ALA A 157 -18.30 9.12 14.67
N LEU A 158 -17.68 8.65 13.58
CA LEU A 158 -18.11 8.89 12.20
C LEU A 158 -18.96 7.75 11.63
N THR A 159 -19.41 6.81 12.47
CA THR A 159 -20.27 5.72 12.05
C THR A 159 -21.66 6.22 11.62
N PHE A 160 -22.19 7.24 12.31
CA PHE A 160 -23.54 7.78 12.08
C PHE A 160 -24.59 6.65 12.01
N ASP A 161 -25.32 6.57 10.91
CA ASP A 161 -26.36 5.59 10.56
C ASP A 161 -25.82 4.31 9.91
N ALA A 162 -24.49 4.20 9.68
CA ALA A 162 -23.92 3.03 9.03
C ALA A 162 -23.83 1.83 10.00
N LYS A 163 -24.01 0.62 9.48
CA LYS A 163 -23.85 -0.63 10.26
C LYS A 163 -22.39 -0.93 10.62
N SER A 164 -21.45 -0.33 9.91
CA SER A 164 -20.02 -0.62 10.06
C SER A 164 -19.21 0.65 10.26
N ARG A 165 -18.23 0.57 11.15
CA ARG A 165 -17.20 1.59 11.32
C ARG A 165 -16.56 1.97 9.98
N PRO A 166 -16.46 3.27 9.65
CA PRO A 166 -15.79 3.74 8.44
C PRO A 166 -14.33 3.28 8.35
N LYS A 167 -13.80 3.22 7.12
CA LYS A 167 -12.45 2.75 6.83
C LYS A 167 -11.65 3.80 6.08
N LEU A 168 -10.40 4.01 6.51
CA LEU A 168 -9.39 4.76 5.78
C LEU A 168 -9.00 4.00 4.51
N VAL A 169 -9.05 4.67 3.36
CA VAL A 169 -8.61 4.10 2.06
C VAL A 169 -7.35 4.76 1.51
N HIS A 170 -6.95 5.90 2.10
CA HIS A 170 -5.69 6.59 1.84
C HIS A 170 -5.23 7.33 3.10
N ARG A 171 -4.09 8.02 3.02
CA ARG A 171 -3.53 8.74 4.16
C ARG A 171 -2.92 10.08 3.75
N LEU A 172 -2.97 11.02 4.69
CA LEU A 172 -2.18 12.24 4.69
C LEU A 172 -1.11 12.16 5.79
N ASP A 173 -0.03 12.91 5.62
CA ASP A 173 0.97 13.07 6.68
C ASP A 173 0.36 13.83 7.87
N LYS A 174 1.00 13.72 9.04
CA LYS A 174 0.51 14.33 10.28
C LYS A 174 0.25 15.84 10.10
N ASP A 175 1.24 16.55 9.56
CA ASP A 175 1.20 18.01 9.45
C ASP A 175 0.54 18.51 8.16
N THR A 176 0.27 17.61 7.20
CA THR A 176 -0.49 17.94 5.98
C THR A 176 -1.97 18.01 6.30
N SER A 177 -2.62 19.11 5.95
CA SER A 177 -4.05 19.33 6.17
C SER A 177 -4.89 18.96 4.94
N GLY A 178 -6.22 18.96 5.04
CA GLY A 178 -7.13 18.88 3.90
C GLY A 178 -7.92 17.58 3.76
N ALA A 179 -8.51 17.40 2.59
CA ALA A 179 -9.48 16.35 2.29
C ALA A 179 -8.91 14.94 2.43
N ILE A 180 -9.57 14.12 3.26
CA ILE A 180 -9.34 12.68 3.34
C ILE A 180 -10.66 11.93 3.23
N LEU A 181 -10.67 10.85 2.45
CA LEU A 181 -11.85 10.05 2.14
C LEU A 181 -11.87 8.81 3.01
N LEU A 182 -13.03 8.60 3.63
CA LEU A 182 -13.38 7.46 4.45
C LEU A 182 -14.50 6.70 3.74
N ALA A 183 -14.36 5.38 3.66
CA ALA A 183 -15.41 4.53 3.12
C ALA A 183 -16.36 4.08 4.23
N ARG A 184 -17.66 4.27 4.06
CA ARG A 184 -18.69 3.94 5.06
C ARG A 184 -19.01 2.45 5.17
N SER A 185 -18.70 1.67 4.13
CA SER A 185 -18.94 0.23 4.10
C SER A 185 -17.72 -0.55 3.59
N PRO A 186 -17.63 -1.87 3.84
CA PRO A 186 -16.57 -2.70 3.29
C PRO A 186 -16.52 -2.71 1.76
N GLY A 187 -17.68 -2.76 1.09
CA GLY A 187 -17.78 -2.68 -0.37
C GLY A 187 -17.25 -1.35 -0.91
N ALA A 188 -17.66 -0.23 -0.30
CA ALA A 188 -17.13 1.09 -0.63
C ALA A 188 -15.60 1.17 -0.40
N ALA A 189 -15.10 0.56 0.68
CA ALA A 189 -13.67 0.55 0.98
C ALA A 189 -12.87 -0.19 -0.10
N SER A 190 -13.35 -1.34 -0.56
CA SER A 190 -12.76 -2.07 -1.69
C SER A 190 -12.80 -1.23 -2.97
N PHE A 191 -13.95 -0.63 -3.27
CA PHE A 191 -14.15 0.22 -4.42
C PHE A 191 -13.16 1.39 -4.47
N PHE A 192 -13.10 2.21 -3.42
CA PHE A 192 -12.24 3.39 -3.40
C PHE A 192 -10.76 3.01 -3.33
N SER A 193 -10.37 1.98 -2.55
CA SER A 193 -8.99 1.50 -2.50
C SER A 193 -8.46 1.08 -3.87
N LYS A 194 -9.31 0.45 -4.71
CA LYS A 194 -8.97 0.11 -6.10
C LYS A 194 -8.70 1.37 -6.94
N ARG A 195 -9.45 2.46 -6.76
CA ARG A 195 -9.22 3.73 -7.49
C ARG A 195 -7.95 4.44 -7.03
N PHE A 196 -7.68 4.49 -5.72
CA PHE A 196 -6.44 5.07 -5.20
C PHE A 196 -5.20 4.32 -5.70
N SER A 197 -5.21 2.99 -5.63
CA SER A 197 -4.10 2.15 -6.13
C SER A 197 -3.99 2.14 -7.66
N GLY A 198 -5.13 2.24 -8.36
CA GLY A 198 -5.23 2.41 -9.82
C GLY A 198 -4.77 3.78 -10.32
N ARG A 199 -4.57 4.75 -9.41
CA ARG A 199 -4.25 6.16 -9.68
C ARG A 199 -5.38 6.89 -10.41
N ASP A 200 -6.61 6.42 -10.26
CA ASP A 200 -7.80 6.99 -10.93
C ASP A 200 -8.37 8.22 -10.24
N VAL A 201 -7.97 8.41 -8.99
CA VAL A 201 -8.27 9.60 -8.18
C VAL A 201 -7.46 10.81 -8.67
N ARG A 202 -8.11 11.97 -8.75
CA ARG A 202 -7.45 13.26 -8.82
C ARG A 202 -7.34 13.88 -7.45
N LYS A 203 -6.14 14.35 -7.14
CA LYS A 203 -5.82 15.04 -5.90
C LYS A 203 -5.13 16.33 -6.28
N VAL A 204 -5.67 17.44 -5.81
CA VAL A 204 -5.04 18.75 -5.89
C VAL A 204 -4.60 19.12 -4.50
N TYR A 205 -3.35 19.53 -4.40
CA TYR A 205 -2.80 20.12 -3.21
C TYR A 205 -2.43 21.56 -3.51
N TRP A 206 -2.62 22.41 -2.52
CA TRP A 206 -2.03 23.74 -2.51
C TRP A 206 -0.85 23.74 -1.56
N ALA A 207 0.21 24.43 -1.96
CA ALA A 207 1.36 24.66 -1.12
C ALA A 207 1.91 26.07 -1.30
N ILE A 208 2.42 26.64 -0.22
CA ILE A 208 3.31 27.80 -0.31
C ILE A 208 4.73 27.26 -0.22
N VAL A 209 5.57 27.59 -1.20
CA VAL A 209 6.95 27.14 -1.29
C VAL A 209 7.92 28.31 -1.21
N MET A 210 9.16 28.02 -0.79
CA MET A 210 10.24 28.99 -0.73
C MET A 210 10.78 29.29 -2.13
N GLY A 211 11.06 30.57 -2.38
CA GLY A 211 11.48 31.05 -3.69
C GLY A 211 10.40 30.91 -4.75
N VAL A 212 10.80 31.07 -6.00
CA VAL A 212 9.92 30.96 -7.18
C VAL A 212 10.55 29.98 -8.16
N PRO A 213 9.88 28.86 -8.49
CA PRO A 213 10.35 27.97 -9.56
C PRO A 213 10.48 28.71 -10.89
N GLU A 214 11.56 28.45 -11.61
CA GLU A 214 11.79 29.05 -12.94
C GLU A 214 10.73 28.61 -13.95
N ILE A 215 10.35 27.32 -13.90
CA ILE A 215 9.31 26.74 -14.75
C ILE A 215 7.95 26.94 -14.06
N ALA A 216 7.03 27.63 -14.72
CA ALA A 216 5.71 27.92 -14.15
C ALA A 216 4.79 26.69 -14.07
N ASP A 217 4.98 25.70 -14.93
CA ASP A 217 4.22 24.45 -14.98
C ASP A 217 5.16 23.30 -15.31
N GLY A 218 5.47 22.48 -14.31
CA GLY A 218 6.55 21.51 -14.38
C GLY A 218 6.15 20.13 -13.90
N MET A 219 6.91 19.13 -14.34
CA MET A 219 6.77 17.75 -13.93
C MET A 219 8.02 17.29 -13.18
N ILE A 220 7.83 16.78 -11.97
CA ILE A 220 8.88 16.20 -11.13
C ILE A 220 8.74 14.69 -11.20
N ASP A 221 9.72 14.01 -11.81
CA ASP A 221 9.77 12.56 -11.95
C ASP A 221 11.02 12.01 -11.25
N LEU A 222 11.03 12.13 -9.93
CA LEU A 222 12.15 11.74 -9.08
C LEU A 222 11.76 10.55 -8.20
N PRO A 223 12.38 9.37 -8.37
CA PRO A 223 12.08 8.18 -7.56
C PRO A 223 12.49 8.37 -6.08
N LEU A 224 11.72 7.76 -5.17
CA LEU A 224 11.88 7.98 -3.73
C LEU A 224 12.16 6.70 -2.96
N ALA A 225 13.14 6.74 -2.06
CA ALA A 225 13.47 5.68 -1.12
C ALA A 225 13.45 6.18 0.33
N LYS A 226 13.31 5.26 1.28
CA LYS A 226 13.49 5.56 2.70
C LYS A 226 14.95 5.90 2.95
N GLN A 227 15.21 6.98 3.68
CA GLN A 227 16.58 7.34 4.04
C GLN A 227 17.13 6.35 5.07
N PRO A 228 18.29 5.70 4.81
CA PRO A 228 18.94 4.81 5.78
C PRO A 228 19.20 5.53 7.12
N GLY A 229 19.12 4.79 8.23
CA GLY A 229 19.39 5.33 9.57
C GLY A 229 18.34 6.27 10.17
N SER A 230 17.35 6.74 9.39
CA SER A 230 16.31 7.68 9.86
C SER A 230 15.14 7.03 10.62
N GLY A 231 15.24 5.75 10.99
CA GLY A 231 14.10 4.97 11.49
C GLY A 231 12.96 4.81 10.47
N GLY A 232 13.19 5.16 9.20
CA GLY A 232 12.18 5.15 8.14
C GLY A 232 11.25 6.38 8.14
N GLU A 233 11.58 7.41 8.92
CA GLU A 233 10.77 8.63 9.07
C GLU A 233 11.05 9.68 7.99
N LYS A 234 12.23 9.61 7.36
CA LYS A 234 12.62 10.47 6.23
C LYS A 234 12.71 9.67 4.93
N MET A 235 12.41 10.38 3.85
CA MET A 235 12.45 9.90 2.48
C MET A 235 13.45 10.76 1.71
N HIS A 236 14.10 10.22 0.69
CA HIS A 236 15.03 10.97 -0.15
C HIS A 236 14.89 10.51 -1.60
N VAL A 237 15.43 11.31 -2.52
CA VAL A 237 15.56 10.94 -3.92
C VAL A 237 16.65 9.88 -4.03
N ASP A 238 16.33 8.79 -4.72
CA ASP A 238 17.22 7.66 -4.95
C ASP A 238 16.94 7.11 -6.35
N GLU A 239 17.81 7.42 -7.31
CA GLU A 239 17.63 7.04 -8.71
C GLU A 239 17.85 5.54 -8.97
N GLU A 240 18.61 4.87 -8.11
CA GLU A 240 18.97 3.46 -8.29
C GLU A 240 17.93 2.53 -7.68
N ASN A 241 17.52 2.80 -6.43
CA ASN A 241 16.67 1.90 -5.64
C ASN A 241 15.33 2.52 -5.26
N GLY A 242 15.09 3.78 -5.64
CA GLY A 242 13.86 4.49 -5.32
C GLY A 242 12.65 3.96 -6.08
N GLN A 243 11.49 4.05 -5.42
CA GLN A 243 10.23 3.74 -6.06
C GLN A 243 9.80 4.93 -6.91
N SER A 244 9.44 4.69 -8.18
CA SER A 244 8.91 5.72 -9.08
C SER A 244 7.84 6.57 -8.40
N ALA A 245 8.06 7.89 -8.47
CA ALA A 245 7.22 8.92 -7.92
C ALA A 245 7.15 10.10 -8.88
N LYS A 246 5.93 10.56 -9.18
CA LYS A 246 5.68 11.62 -10.17
C LYS A 246 4.65 12.62 -9.67
N SER A 247 4.97 13.90 -9.79
CA SER A 247 4.13 15.02 -9.37
C SER A 247 4.21 16.13 -10.42
N ARG A 248 3.07 16.70 -10.83
CA ARG A 248 3.05 17.99 -11.53
C ARG A 248 2.95 19.11 -10.50
N TYR A 249 3.59 20.22 -10.78
CA TYR A 249 3.35 21.48 -10.07
C TYR A 249 3.02 22.58 -11.06
N ARG A 250 2.22 23.54 -10.62
CA ARG A 250 1.91 24.75 -11.37
C ARG A 250 1.89 25.94 -10.43
N ILE A 251 2.58 27.01 -10.81
CA ILE A 251 2.53 28.28 -10.10
C ILE A 251 1.12 28.84 -10.25
N ILE A 252 0.49 29.15 -9.12
CA ILE A 252 -0.77 29.90 -9.07
C ILE A 252 -0.44 31.39 -9.03
N GLU A 253 0.38 31.78 -8.05
CA GLU A 253 0.73 33.19 -7.84
C GLU A 253 2.06 33.32 -7.09
N ARG A 254 2.78 34.42 -7.33
CA ARG A 254 4.07 34.72 -6.71
C ARG A 254 3.90 35.76 -5.60
N ALA A 255 4.55 35.53 -4.46
CA ALA A 255 4.71 36.53 -3.40
C ALA A 255 6.13 37.10 -3.46
N GLY A 256 6.34 38.03 -4.40
CA GLY A 256 7.68 38.52 -4.76
C GLY A 256 8.60 37.38 -5.20
N ASN A 257 9.88 37.44 -4.78
CA ASN A 257 10.88 36.41 -5.08
C ASN A 257 11.13 35.44 -3.92
N ARG A 258 10.48 35.64 -2.77
CA ARG A 258 10.75 34.86 -1.56
C ARG A 258 9.82 33.67 -1.37
N ALA A 259 8.61 33.73 -1.93
CA ALA A 259 7.66 32.65 -1.83
C ALA A 259 6.75 32.58 -3.07
N CYS A 260 6.17 31.40 -3.27
CA CYS A 260 5.28 31.13 -4.39
C CYS A 260 4.15 30.21 -3.91
N TRP A 261 2.92 30.54 -4.28
CA TRP A 261 1.77 29.66 -4.11
C TRP A 261 1.63 28.76 -5.34
N VAL A 262 1.66 27.45 -5.10
CA VAL A 262 1.66 26.44 -6.14
C VAL A 262 0.54 25.44 -5.95
N GLU A 263 0.00 24.99 -7.07
CA GLU A 263 -0.78 23.77 -7.18
C GLU A 263 0.15 22.58 -7.34
N LEU A 264 -0.13 21.47 -6.64
CA LEU A 264 0.59 20.21 -6.76
C LEU A 264 -0.39 19.07 -7.05
N GLN A 265 -0.10 18.29 -8.08
CA GLN A 265 -0.89 17.13 -8.50
C GLN A 265 -0.03 15.87 -8.48
N PRO A 266 -0.11 15.02 -7.43
CA PRO A 266 0.66 13.79 -7.37
C PRO A 266 0.00 12.67 -8.19
N TYR A 267 0.72 12.15 -9.18
CA TYR A 267 0.33 10.99 -10.01
C TYR A 267 0.62 9.66 -9.31
N THR A 268 1.43 9.71 -8.25
CA THR A 268 1.73 8.59 -7.35
C THR A 268 1.35 8.96 -5.90
N GLY A 269 1.64 8.09 -4.94
CA GLY A 269 1.29 8.32 -3.53
C GLY A 269 2.35 7.78 -2.60
N ARG A 270 3.61 8.21 -2.77
CA ARG A 270 4.71 7.82 -1.87
C ARG A 270 4.67 8.66 -0.60
N THR A 271 5.23 8.12 0.47
CA THR A 271 5.39 8.85 1.74
C THR A 271 6.14 10.15 1.50
N HIS A 272 5.62 11.27 2.01
CA HIS A 272 6.21 12.60 1.91
C HIS A 272 6.53 13.06 0.47
N GLN A 273 5.88 12.49 -0.55
CA GLN A 273 6.27 12.68 -1.95
C GLN A 273 6.38 14.15 -2.36
N LEU A 274 5.33 14.94 -2.14
CA LEU A 274 5.29 16.34 -2.53
C LEU A 274 6.34 17.17 -1.79
N ARG A 275 6.55 16.85 -0.51
CA ARG A 275 7.53 17.51 0.35
C ARG A 275 8.96 17.29 -0.13
N VAL A 276 9.31 16.04 -0.42
CA VAL A 276 10.63 15.69 -0.96
C VAL A 276 10.83 16.27 -2.36
N HIS A 277 9.82 16.15 -3.24
CA HIS A 277 9.90 16.66 -4.60
C HIS A 277 10.14 18.17 -4.65
N MET A 278 9.37 18.94 -3.88
CA MET A 278 9.55 20.40 -3.81
C MET A 278 10.90 20.79 -3.22
N ALA A 279 11.35 20.11 -2.16
CA ALA A 279 12.69 20.33 -1.61
C ALA A 279 13.81 19.94 -2.61
N ALA A 280 13.65 18.85 -3.36
CA ALA A 280 14.64 18.37 -4.32
C ALA A 280 14.86 19.31 -5.49
N ILE A 281 13.84 20.07 -5.89
CA ILE A 281 13.96 21.12 -6.92
C ILE A 281 14.35 22.48 -6.34
N GLY A 282 14.76 22.57 -5.06
CA GLY A 282 15.24 23.80 -4.43
C GLY A 282 14.15 24.70 -3.85
N HIS A 283 12.89 24.28 -3.87
CA HIS A 283 11.74 25.08 -3.43
C HIS A 283 10.97 24.39 -2.31
N PRO A 284 11.57 24.19 -1.11
CA PRO A 284 10.90 23.49 -0.02
C PRO A 284 9.60 24.18 0.39
N ILE A 285 8.65 23.38 0.88
CA ILE A 285 7.36 23.87 1.36
C ILE A 285 7.56 24.70 2.64
N VAL A 286 6.90 25.85 2.72
CA VAL A 286 6.94 26.72 3.91
C VAL A 286 6.43 25.98 5.14
N GLY A 287 7.20 26.03 6.22
CA GLY A 287 6.95 25.31 7.48
C GLY A 287 7.45 23.86 7.49
N ASP A 288 8.02 23.35 6.40
CA ASP A 288 8.57 21.99 6.35
C ASP A 288 10.01 21.89 6.87
N GLY A 289 10.16 22.02 8.19
CA GLY A 289 11.47 21.89 8.85
C GLY A 289 12.13 20.51 8.69
N LYS A 290 11.40 19.47 8.24
CA LYS A 290 11.98 18.13 8.04
C LYS A 290 12.87 18.08 6.80
N TYR A 291 12.47 18.76 5.74
CA TYR A 291 13.10 18.69 4.41
C TYR A 291 13.79 19.98 3.99
N GLY A 292 13.23 21.15 4.30
CA GLY A 292 13.88 22.42 4.00
C GLY A 292 14.65 23.03 5.18
N GLY A 293 14.71 22.34 6.33
CA GLY A 293 15.49 22.79 7.48
C GLY A 293 15.10 24.20 7.94
N LYS A 294 16.10 25.06 8.20
CA LYS A 294 15.86 26.46 8.60
C LYS A 294 15.35 27.31 7.43
N ASP A 295 15.68 26.92 6.19
CA ASP A 295 15.35 27.67 4.99
C ASP A 295 13.88 27.50 4.58
N ALA A 296 13.17 26.52 5.16
CA ALA A 296 11.74 26.33 4.98
C ALA A 296 10.86 27.37 5.70
N PHE A 297 11.43 28.36 6.37
CA PHE A 297 10.65 29.28 7.21
C PHE A 297 10.76 30.72 6.69
N LEU A 298 9.61 31.31 6.37
CA LEU A 298 9.52 32.74 6.13
C LEU A 298 9.70 33.51 7.44
N THR A 299 10.20 34.74 7.33
CA THR A 299 10.36 35.68 8.45
C THR A 299 9.06 36.45 8.69
N GLY A 300 8.90 37.04 9.88
CA GLY A 300 7.74 37.88 10.20
C GLY A 300 6.60 37.10 10.86
N THR A 301 5.36 37.45 10.54
CA THR A 301 4.13 36.91 11.14
C THR A 301 3.68 35.57 10.56
N ILE A 302 4.39 35.03 9.57
CA ILE A 302 4.03 33.77 8.91
C ILE A 302 4.18 32.58 9.86
N SER A 303 3.15 31.73 9.89
CA SER A 303 3.12 30.55 10.76
C SER A 303 4.27 29.58 10.46
N ARG A 304 4.77 28.91 11.51
CA ARG A 304 5.75 27.82 11.35
C ARG A 304 5.11 26.46 11.03
N LYS A 305 3.77 26.38 10.99
CA LYS A 305 3.04 25.17 10.56
C LYS A 305 3.27 24.93 9.06
N MET A 306 3.10 23.69 8.63
CA MET A 306 3.31 23.31 7.22
C MET A 306 2.23 23.89 6.31
N HIS A 307 2.65 24.55 5.23
CA HIS A 307 1.78 25.09 4.19
C HIS A 307 1.61 24.08 3.07
N LEU A 308 1.09 22.89 3.41
CA LEU A 308 0.67 21.87 2.45
C LEU A 308 -0.75 21.43 2.80
N HIS A 309 -1.66 21.59 1.84
CA HIS A 309 -3.08 21.36 2.03
C HIS A 309 -3.65 20.54 0.88
N ALA A 310 -4.30 19.42 1.19
CA ALA A 310 -5.04 18.60 0.22
C ALA A 310 -6.37 19.29 -0.12
N ARG A 311 -6.30 20.26 -1.04
CA ARG A 311 -7.42 21.16 -1.38
C ARG A 311 -8.60 20.44 -2.01
N ARG A 312 -8.38 19.58 -3.00
CA ARG A 312 -9.50 18.99 -3.78
C ARG A 312 -9.28 17.52 -4.07
N LEU A 313 -10.34 16.74 -3.91
CA LEU A 313 -10.38 15.31 -4.22
C LEU A 313 -11.50 15.05 -5.22
N ARG A 314 -11.13 14.51 -6.39
CA ARG A 314 -12.10 14.08 -7.40
C ARG A 314 -11.93 12.60 -7.71
N ILE A 315 -13.00 11.83 -7.54
CA ILE A 315 -13.02 10.37 -7.62
C ILE A 315 -14.37 9.87 -8.15
N GLU A 316 -14.35 8.77 -8.90
CA GLU A 316 -15.57 8.05 -9.25
C GLU A 316 -16.28 7.55 -7.98
N HIS A 317 -17.60 7.68 -7.91
CA HIS A 317 -18.44 7.16 -6.83
C HIS A 317 -18.97 5.75 -7.19
N PRO A 318 -19.20 4.85 -6.21
CA PRO A 318 -19.83 3.54 -6.46
C PRO A 318 -21.12 3.58 -7.28
N ASP A 319 -21.90 4.66 -7.14
CA ASP A 319 -23.15 4.88 -7.86
C ASP A 319 -22.95 5.46 -9.28
N GLY A 320 -21.72 5.52 -9.79
CA GLY A 320 -21.39 5.91 -11.16
C GLY A 320 -21.22 7.41 -11.41
N HIS A 321 -21.66 8.29 -10.51
CA HIS A 321 -21.38 9.73 -10.60
C HIS A 321 -19.95 10.05 -10.15
N THR A 322 -19.48 11.27 -10.40
CA THR A 322 -18.17 11.74 -9.91
C THR A 322 -18.34 12.51 -8.61
N LEU A 323 -17.65 12.08 -7.56
CA LEU A 323 -17.52 12.82 -6.31
C LEU A 323 -16.36 13.81 -6.45
N ASP A 324 -16.65 15.10 -6.26
CA ASP A 324 -15.69 16.19 -6.40
C ASP A 324 -15.85 17.16 -5.22
N VAL A 325 -14.89 17.14 -4.29
CA VAL A 325 -15.02 17.85 -3.01
C VAL A 325 -13.74 18.63 -2.73
N SER A 326 -13.94 19.90 -2.34
CA SER A 326 -12.88 20.82 -1.91
C SER A 326 -12.92 21.00 -0.40
N ALA A 327 -11.76 21.01 0.25
CA ALA A 327 -11.57 21.27 1.67
C ALA A 327 -11.05 22.69 1.87
N ASP A 328 -11.61 23.44 2.81
CA ASP A 328 -11.18 24.80 3.08
C ASP A 328 -9.82 24.87 3.77
N LEU A 329 -9.11 25.96 3.53
CA LEU A 329 -7.79 26.19 4.08
C LEU A 329 -7.83 26.20 5.62
N PRO A 330 -6.84 25.60 6.30
CA PRO A 330 -6.69 25.79 7.74
C PRO A 330 -6.29 27.25 8.03
N ALA A 331 -6.65 27.75 9.22
CA ALA A 331 -6.43 29.14 9.63
C ALA A 331 -5.02 29.67 9.32
N HIS A 332 -3.96 28.92 9.69
CA HIS A 332 -2.58 29.36 9.48
C HIS A 332 -2.20 29.52 8.00
N PHE A 333 -2.82 28.75 7.11
CA PHE A 333 -2.59 28.83 5.67
C PHE A 333 -3.37 30.03 5.13
N ALA A 334 -4.65 30.17 5.48
CA ALA A 334 -5.48 31.31 5.08
C ALA A 334 -4.86 32.65 5.50
N GLU A 335 -4.45 32.78 6.77
CA GLU A 335 -3.73 33.95 7.27
C GLU A 335 -2.45 34.25 6.47
N THR A 336 -1.73 33.23 6.02
CA THR A 336 -0.52 33.41 5.22
C THR A 336 -0.84 33.87 3.80
N VAL A 337 -1.92 33.39 3.21
CA VAL A 337 -2.43 33.87 1.92
C VAL A 337 -2.75 35.36 2.02
N ASP A 338 -3.50 35.76 3.05
CA ASP A 338 -3.86 37.17 3.29
C ASP A 338 -2.62 38.04 3.55
N ASN A 339 -1.72 37.59 4.42
CA ASN A 339 -0.48 38.32 4.75
C ASN A 339 0.46 38.50 3.56
N LEU A 340 0.45 37.56 2.61
CA LEU A 340 1.24 37.63 1.38
C LEU A 340 0.51 38.35 0.24
N GLY A 341 -0.76 38.75 0.44
CA GLY A 341 -1.58 39.43 -0.55
C GLY A 341 -1.93 38.56 -1.76
N LEU A 342 -2.08 37.25 -1.55
CA LEU A 342 -2.40 36.29 -2.62
C LEU A 342 -3.92 36.25 -2.87
N ASP A 343 -4.33 36.21 -4.14
CA ASP A 343 -5.73 36.15 -4.54
C ASP A 343 -6.23 34.71 -4.64
N LEU A 344 -7.02 34.28 -3.66
CA LEU A 344 -7.60 32.93 -3.61
C LEU A 344 -8.41 32.55 -4.86
N LEU A 345 -8.98 33.52 -5.58
CA LEU A 345 -9.75 33.27 -6.80
C LEU A 345 -8.88 32.65 -7.92
N LEU A 346 -7.57 32.91 -7.91
CA LEU A 346 -6.64 32.32 -8.86
C LEU A 346 -6.40 30.82 -8.65
N GLY A 347 -6.77 30.28 -7.48
CA GLY A 347 -6.50 28.90 -7.09
C GLY A 347 -7.43 27.86 -7.71
N ASP A 348 -8.62 28.25 -8.17
CA ASP A 348 -9.63 27.33 -8.73
C ASP A 348 -9.36 27.02 -10.21
N LEU A 349 -8.17 26.48 -10.44
CA LEU A 349 -7.71 26.12 -11.77
C LEU A 349 -8.38 24.82 -12.27
N PRO A 350 -8.61 24.70 -13.58
CA PRO A 350 -9.20 23.50 -14.15
C PRO A 350 -8.28 22.29 -13.94
N LEU A 351 -8.91 21.15 -13.64
CA LEU A 351 -8.25 19.86 -13.56
C LEU A 351 -7.97 19.32 -14.97
N ASP A 352 -6.77 18.83 -15.20
CA ASP A 352 -6.46 18.10 -16.44
C ASP A 352 -7.39 16.88 -16.60
N GLU A 353 -8.09 16.83 -17.72
CA GLU A 353 -8.87 15.67 -18.11
C GLU A 353 -7.95 14.45 -18.26
N LYS A 354 -8.33 13.32 -17.64
CA LYS A 354 -7.69 12.06 -18.02
C LYS A 354 -8.27 11.70 -19.36
N LYS A 355 -7.42 11.39 -20.33
CA LYS A 355 -7.83 10.49 -21.41
C LYS A 355 -8.44 9.24 -20.76
N PRO A 356 -9.68 8.85 -21.10
CA PRO A 356 -10.34 7.71 -20.50
C PRO A 356 -9.45 6.47 -20.67
N GLY A 357 -9.12 5.81 -19.56
CA GLY A 357 -8.25 4.64 -19.59
C GLY A 357 -7.35 4.55 -18.37
N GLY A 358 -7.93 4.31 -17.19
CA GLY A 358 -7.16 3.90 -16.02
C GLY A 358 -6.29 2.68 -16.32
N LYS A 359 -5.29 2.39 -15.47
CA LYS A 359 -4.38 1.24 -15.67
C LYS A 359 -5.15 -0.08 -15.85
N LEU A 360 -6.34 -0.19 -15.25
CA LEU A 360 -7.27 -1.30 -15.42
C LEU A 360 -7.84 -1.39 -16.83
N VAL A 361 -8.36 -0.30 -17.39
CA VAL A 361 -8.88 -0.25 -18.77
C VAL A 361 -7.76 -0.53 -19.76
N ARG A 362 -6.56 0.06 -19.57
CA ARG A 362 -5.38 -0.26 -20.39
C ARG A 362 -4.95 -1.72 -20.29
N LYS A 363 -5.02 -2.32 -19.09
CA LYS A 363 -4.72 -3.73 -18.87
C LYS A 363 -5.79 -4.64 -19.49
N GLN A 364 -7.06 -4.26 -19.44
CA GLN A 364 -8.17 -4.97 -20.09
C GLN A 364 -8.06 -4.88 -21.61
N GLN A 365 -7.78 -3.69 -22.16
CA GLN A 365 -7.52 -3.46 -23.58
C GLN A 365 -6.28 -4.24 -24.04
N ALA A 366 -5.18 -4.22 -23.29
CA ALA A 366 -3.98 -5.00 -23.60
C ALA A 366 -4.26 -6.52 -23.54
N ARG A 367 -5.07 -6.99 -22.59
CA ARG A 367 -5.46 -8.40 -22.49
C ARG A 367 -6.40 -8.81 -23.62
N ALA A 368 -7.32 -7.94 -24.03
CA ALA A 368 -8.22 -8.14 -25.17
C ALA A 368 -7.42 -8.17 -26.48
N HIS A 369 -6.51 -7.22 -26.68
CA HIS A 369 -5.60 -7.17 -27.82
C HIS A 369 -4.71 -8.42 -27.90
N ALA A 370 -4.12 -8.84 -26.77
CA ALA A 370 -3.33 -10.08 -26.72
C ALA A 370 -4.19 -11.34 -27.00
N LYS A 371 -5.46 -11.35 -26.60
CA LYS A 371 -6.40 -12.44 -26.92
C LYS A 371 -6.75 -12.45 -28.40
N GLN A 372 -6.92 -11.29 -29.02
CA GLN A 372 -7.18 -11.12 -30.45
C GLN A 372 -5.98 -11.63 -31.28
N ILE A 373 -4.76 -11.16 -30.99
CA ILE A 373 -3.54 -11.63 -31.65
C ILE A 373 -3.38 -13.17 -31.56
N ARG A 374 -3.70 -13.76 -30.39
CA ARG A 374 -3.65 -15.22 -30.21
C ARG A 374 -4.70 -15.95 -31.06
N LYS A 375 -5.89 -15.35 -31.24
CA LYS A 375 -6.97 -15.90 -32.08
C LYS A 375 -6.58 -15.83 -33.56
N ASP A 376 -6.00 -14.72 -33.99
CA ASP A 376 -5.57 -14.50 -35.38
C ASP A 376 -4.43 -15.46 -35.76
N LYS A 377 -3.42 -15.61 -34.88
CA LYS A 377 -2.35 -16.61 -35.06
C LYS A 377 -2.83 -18.08 -35.04
N ARG A 378 -3.97 -18.36 -34.39
CA ARG A 378 -4.59 -19.70 -34.39
C ARG A 378 -5.34 -19.98 -35.70
N GLY A 379 -5.84 -18.93 -36.38
CA GLY A 379 -6.42 -19.00 -37.72
C GLY A 379 -5.38 -19.35 -38.78
N GLU A 380 -4.22 -18.67 -38.77
CA GLU A 380 -3.11 -18.95 -39.69
C GLU A 380 -2.59 -20.40 -39.57
N ARG A 381 -2.59 -20.96 -38.35
CA ARG A 381 -2.12 -22.33 -38.10
C ARG A 381 -3.09 -23.41 -38.61
N ARG A 382 -4.38 -23.09 -38.78
CA ARG A 382 -5.38 -23.98 -39.40
C ARG A 382 -5.35 -23.89 -40.92
N GLY A 383 -5.11 -22.71 -41.49
CA GLY A 383 -4.99 -22.54 -42.94
C GLY A 383 -3.77 -23.26 -43.56
N ARG A 384 -2.71 -23.51 -42.77
CA ARG A 384 -1.52 -24.23 -43.25
C ARG A 384 -1.62 -25.76 -43.23
N GLY A 385 -2.74 -26.31 -42.74
CA GLY A 385 -2.95 -27.76 -42.61
C GLY A 385 -3.77 -28.41 -43.73
N GLU A 386 -4.35 -27.63 -44.65
CA GLU A 386 -5.38 -28.15 -45.58
C GLU A 386 -4.95 -28.18 -47.07
N THR A 387 -3.72 -27.79 -47.39
CA THR A 387 -3.19 -27.90 -48.76
C THR A 387 -1.74 -28.33 -48.75
N THR A 388 -1.49 -29.64 -48.92
CA THR A 388 -0.54 -30.22 -49.90
C THR A 388 -0.36 -31.71 -49.65
N GLY A 389 -0.76 -32.53 -50.65
CA GLY A 389 0.08 -33.60 -51.21
C GLY A 389 0.36 -34.84 -50.36
N LYS A 390 -0.38 -35.91 -50.67
CA LYS A 390 -0.09 -37.32 -50.34
C LYS A 390 1.29 -37.74 -50.88
N PRO A 391 2.22 -38.33 -50.10
CA PRO A 391 3.42 -38.94 -50.66
C PRO A 391 3.26 -40.46 -50.83
N THR A 392 3.60 -40.93 -52.03
CA THR A 392 3.72 -42.34 -52.43
C THR A 392 4.96 -43.02 -51.84
N LYS A 393 4.84 -44.32 -51.55
CA LYS A 393 5.91 -45.23 -51.06
C LYS A 393 7.00 -45.47 -52.11
N ALA A 394 8.27 -45.58 -51.68
CA ALA A 394 9.27 -46.55 -52.15
C ALA A 394 10.59 -46.48 -51.35
N GLY A 395 11.24 -47.64 -51.14
CA GLY A 395 12.68 -47.76 -50.85
C GLY A 395 13.11 -47.95 -49.38
N LYS A 396 13.46 -49.18 -49.01
CA LYS A 396 14.19 -49.57 -47.78
C LYS A 396 15.48 -50.32 -48.21
N PRO A 397 16.41 -50.71 -47.31
CA PRO A 397 17.65 -50.02 -46.95
C PRO A 397 18.94 -50.84 -47.26
N THR A 398 20.13 -50.25 -47.10
CA THR A 398 21.38 -51.03 -46.96
C THR A 398 22.35 -50.49 -45.88
N LYS A 399 22.76 -51.42 -45.01
CA LYS A 399 23.95 -51.45 -44.10
C LYS A 399 25.23 -51.19 -44.92
N ARG A 400 26.42 -50.81 -44.43
CA ARG A 400 27.22 -50.97 -43.19
C ARG A 400 28.41 -49.98 -43.42
N GLU A 401 29.13 -49.43 -42.44
CA GLU A 401 30.28 -50.06 -41.77
C GLU A 401 30.94 -49.02 -40.82
N ARG A 402 31.46 -49.49 -39.68
CA ARG A 402 32.51 -48.85 -38.88
C ARG A 402 33.64 -49.86 -38.79
N PRO A 403 34.90 -49.45 -39.00
CA PRO A 403 35.91 -49.51 -37.91
C PRO A 403 36.94 -48.36 -38.05
N ASN A 404 37.93 -48.07 -37.20
CA ASN A 404 38.26 -48.28 -35.79
C ASN A 404 39.46 -47.33 -35.48
N ALA A 405 39.89 -47.30 -34.22
CA ALA A 405 40.90 -46.44 -33.58
C ALA A 405 42.32 -46.34 -34.18
N GLY A 406 43.01 -45.24 -33.82
CA GLY A 406 44.48 -45.12 -33.88
C GLY A 406 45.03 -43.83 -33.25
N LYS A 407 45.67 -43.96 -32.07
CA LYS A 407 46.52 -42.96 -31.37
C LYS A 407 47.79 -42.66 -32.23
N ALA A 408 48.64 -41.62 -32.09
CA ALA A 408 49.18 -40.93 -30.92
C ALA A 408 50.05 -39.69 -31.32
N THR A 409 50.04 -38.65 -30.48
CA THR A 409 51.18 -37.83 -29.96
C THR A 409 52.29 -37.19 -30.84
N HIS A 410 52.45 -35.86 -30.74
CA HIS A 410 53.66 -35.15 -30.21
C HIS A 410 53.39 -33.61 -30.13
N LYS A 411 53.44 -32.97 -28.94
CA LYS A 411 54.53 -32.09 -28.41
C LYS A 411 55.05 -31.06 -29.46
N LYS A 412 55.23 -29.75 -29.21
CA LYS A 412 55.65 -28.99 -28.02
C LYS A 412 55.65 -27.47 -28.35
N ASN A 413 55.71 -26.65 -27.29
CA ASN A 413 56.36 -25.32 -27.17
C ASN A 413 55.64 -24.01 -27.56
N MET A 414 55.27 -23.28 -26.50
CA MET A 414 55.29 -21.80 -26.29
C MET A 414 56.71 -21.19 -26.46
N PRO A 415 56.99 -19.88 -26.20
CA PRO A 415 56.24 -18.60 -26.38
C PRO A 415 57.17 -17.47 -26.94
N HIS A 416 56.67 -16.22 -27.12
CA HIS A 416 57.24 -14.92 -26.61
C HIS A 416 57.01 -13.66 -27.49
N LYS A 417 56.62 -12.56 -26.79
CA LYS A 417 57.11 -11.13 -26.84
C LYS A 417 56.97 -10.34 -28.17
N ALA A 418 56.89 -9.00 -28.22
CA ALA A 418 56.78 -7.89 -27.26
C ALA A 418 56.51 -6.55 -28.00
N LYS A 419 55.88 -5.62 -27.27
CA LYS A 419 56.13 -4.15 -27.13
C LYS A 419 56.65 -3.28 -28.30
N VAL A 420 56.02 -2.10 -28.47
CA VAL A 420 56.60 -0.72 -28.56
C VAL A 420 55.50 0.27 -28.07
N LYS A 421 55.54 0.96 -26.90
CA LYS A 421 56.21 2.25 -26.47
C LYS A 421 55.89 3.45 -27.42
N GLN A 422 55.61 4.72 -27.07
CA GLN A 422 56.07 5.69 -26.05
C GLN A 422 55.23 7.00 -26.24
N ALA A 423 54.55 7.64 -25.27
CA ALA A 423 54.94 8.62 -24.23
C ALA A 423 55.38 10.06 -24.67
N LEU A 424 54.71 11.09 -24.11
CA LEU A 424 55.21 12.45 -23.73
C LEU A 424 54.14 13.12 -22.83
N ARG A 425 54.30 13.30 -21.49
CA ARG A 425 54.99 14.38 -20.71
C ARG A 425 54.48 15.79 -21.07
N LYS A 426 54.29 16.79 -20.19
CA LYS A 426 54.25 17.02 -18.72
C LYS A 426 53.86 18.52 -18.55
N LYS A 427 53.22 18.87 -17.42
CA LYS A 427 53.03 20.21 -16.76
C LYS A 427 54.32 21.08 -16.69
N PRO A 428 54.40 22.34 -16.15
CA PRO A 428 53.54 22.99 -15.11
C PRO A 428 53.39 24.54 -15.12
N ARG A 429 52.46 25.08 -14.31
CA ARG A 429 52.72 25.73 -13.01
C ARG A 429 51.48 25.61 -12.13
#